data_AF-A0A318H6X5-F1
#
_entry.id   AF-A0A318H6X5-F1
#
_cell.length_a   1.000
_cell.length_b   1.000
_cell.length_c   1.000
_cell.angle_alpha   90.00
_cell.angle_beta   90.00
_cell.angle_gamma   90.00
#
_symmetry.space_group_name_H-M   'P 1'
#
loop_
_entity.id
_entity.type
_entity.pdbx_description
1 polymer ?
#
loop_
_entity_poly.entity_id
_entity_poly.type
_entity_poly.pdbx_seq_one_letter_code
_entity_poly.pdbx_strand_id
1 'polypeptide(L)'
;MRVDGVLSKYRSTSRSWEADLMQAAYLLELLCRYRLEAEASRATLYANIHQLVVAGNVARADDLRRFIPATEATVVTLDLLGEALRDRIVALRSAILPVKTSPTPRWAESWRSLRPNRHTSSY
;
A
#
# COMPACT_ATOMS: atom_id res chain seq x y z
N MET A 1 7.28 42.16 -7.30
CA MET A 1 7.34 40.93 -6.46
C MET A 1 6.47 39.87 -7.11
N ARG A 2 7.06 38.77 -7.57
CA ARG A 2 6.38 37.68 -8.31
C ARG A 2 5.69 36.72 -7.32
N VAL A 3 4.36 36.67 -7.35
CA VAL A 3 3.54 35.69 -6.58
C VAL A 3 3.27 34.42 -7.41
N ASP A 4 3.64 34.41 -8.69
CA ASP A 4 3.32 33.32 -9.64
C ASP A 4 4.15 32.04 -9.47
N GLY A 5 5.27 32.10 -8.72
CA GLY A 5 6.17 30.95 -8.56
C GLY A 5 5.65 29.87 -7.59
N VAL A 6 4.81 30.24 -6.63
CA VAL A 6 4.31 29.31 -5.60
C VAL A 6 3.14 28.49 -6.15
N LEU A 7 2.21 29.11 -6.88
CA LEU A 7 1.04 28.41 -7.44
C LEU A 7 1.41 27.38 -8.52
N SER A 8 2.47 27.63 -9.31
CA SER A 8 2.97 26.69 -10.33
C SER A 8 3.52 25.40 -9.72
N LYS A 9 4.27 25.51 -8.61
CA LYS A 9 4.84 24.35 -7.91
C LYS A 9 3.76 23.45 -7.32
N TYR A 10 2.72 24.02 -6.71
CA TYR A 10 1.60 23.27 -6.14
C TYR A 10 0.66 22.66 -7.18
N ARG A 11 0.46 23.31 -8.33
CA ARG A 11 -0.33 22.75 -9.44
C ARG A 11 0.39 21.58 -10.13
N SER A 12 1.72 21.67 -10.26
CA SER A 12 2.54 20.60 -10.83
C SER A 12 2.59 19.37 -9.93
N THR A 13 2.74 19.55 -8.61
CA THR A 13 2.70 18.44 -7.66
C THR A 13 1.29 17.85 -7.51
N SER A 14 0.24 18.67 -7.63
CA SER A 14 -1.16 18.22 -7.61
C SER A 14 -1.47 17.15 -8.66
N ARG A 15 -1.02 17.32 -9.90
CA ARG A 15 -1.25 16.30 -10.95
C ARG A 15 -0.38 15.04 -10.79
N SER A 16 0.80 15.17 -10.18
CA SER A 16 1.72 14.04 -10.02
C SER A 16 1.21 13.00 -9.03
N TRP A 17 0.66 13.41 -7.88
CA TRP A 17 0.19 12.45 -6.89
C TRP A 17 -1.12 11.76 -7.31
N GLU A 18 -1.99 12.46 -8.05
CA GLU A 18 -3.19 11.87 -8.63
C GLU A 18 -2.85 10.77 -9.65
N ALA A 19 -1.86 11.04 -10.51
CA ALA A 19 -1.36 10.05 -11.46
C ALA A 19 -0.75 8.83 -10.76
N ASP A 20 0.07 9.04 -9.73
CA ASP A 20 0.68 7.97 -8.93
C ASP A 20 -0.38 7.09 -8.25
N LEU A 21 -1.43 7.71 -7.68
CA LEU A 21 -2.54 6.97 -7.06
C LEU A 21 -3.38 6.21 -8.08
N MET A 22 -3.67 6.79 -9.24
CA MET A 22 -4.37 6.07 -10.31
C MET A 22 -3.56 4.89 -10.82
N GLN A 23 -2.25 5.06 -11.02
CA GLN A 23 -1.37 3.99 -11.44
C GLN A 23 -1.30 2.88 -10.38
N ALA A 24 -1.22 3.24 -9.10
CA ALA A 24 -1.22 2.26 -8.02
C ALA A 24 -2.56 1.51 -7.92
N ALA A 25 -3.69 2.19 -8.11
CA ALA A 25 -5.01 1.54 -8.15
C ALA A 25 -5.13 0.57 -9.34
N TYR A 26 -4.66 0.98 -10.53
CA TYR A 26 -4.62 0.13 -11.71
C TYR A 26 -3.76 -1.12 -11.51
N LEU A 27 -2.56 -0.96 -10.94
CA LEU A 27 -1.67 -2.09 -10.64
C LEU A 27 -2.30 -3.04 -9.61
N LEU A 28 -3.03 -2.51 -8.62
CA LEU A 28 -3.74 -3.33 -7.64
C LEU A 28 -4.83 -4.18 -8.30
N GLU A 29 -5.61 -3.59 -9.21
CA GLU A 29 -6.61 -4.32 -9.99
C GLU A 29 -5.97 -5.42 -10.85
N LEU A 30 -4.83 -5.12 -11.49
CA LEU A 30 -4.10 -6.08 -12.30
C LEU A 30 -3.56 -7.26 -11.46
N LEU A 31 -3.01 -6.99 -10.29
CA LEU A 31 -2.57 -8.02 -9.34
C LEU A 31 -3.74 -8.90 -8.87
N CYS A 32 -4.91 -8.31 -8.60
CA CYS A 32 -6.11 -9.07 -8.28
C CYS A 32 -6.52 -10.04 -9.41
N ARG A 33 -6.44 -9.60 -10.67
CA ARG A 33 -6.72 -10.46 -11.84
C ARG A 33 -5.73 -11.61 -11.94
N TYR A 34 -4.44 -11.34 -11.86
CA TYR A 34 -3.43 -12.40 -11.89
C TYR A 34 -3.55 -13.37 -10.72
N ARG A 35 -3.94 -12.88 -9.54
CA ARG A 35 -4.20 -13.74 -8.38
C ARG A 35 -5.36 -14.70 -8.66
N LEU A 36 -6.46 -14.21 -9.23
CA LEU A 36 -7.60 -15.05 -9.61
C LEU A 36 -7.22 -16.10 -10.65
N GLU A 37 -6.44 -15.72 -11.67
CA GLU A 37 -5.94 -16.64 -12.69
C GLU A 37 -5.02 -17.71 -12.10
N ALA A 38 -4.11 -17.33 -11.19
CA ALA A 38 -3.22 -18.25 -10.49
C ALA A 38 -3.99 -19.24 -9.60
N GLU A 39 -5.02 -18.77 -8.88
CA GLU A 39 -5.89 -19.63 -8.07
C GLU A 39 -6.70 -20.60 -8.93
N ALA A 40 -7.23 -20.14 -10.07
CA ALA A 40 -7.92 -21.00 -11.02
C ALA A 40 -7.00 -22.08 -11.58
N SER A 41 -5.78 -21.71 -11.99
CA SER A 41 -4.77 -22.65 -12.48
C SER A 41 -4.41 -23.70 -11.43
N ARG A 42 -4.22 -23.27 -10.18
CA ARG A 42 -3.96 -24.15 -9.04
C ARG A 42 -5.11 -25.12 -8.78
N ALA A 43 -6.36 -24.64 -8.79
CA ALA A 43 -7.54 -25.48 -8.65
C ALA A 43 -7.65 -26.52 -9.77
N THR A 44 -7.39 -26.13 -11.02
CA THR A 44 -7.33 -27.06 -12.16
C THR A 44 -6.26 -28.12 -11.98
N LEU A 45 -5.07 -27.75 -11.47
CA LEU A 45 -3.99 -28.71 -11.20
C LEU A 45 -4.44 -29.78 -10.18
N TYR A 46 -5.04 -29.38 -9.06
CA TYR A 46 -5.55 -30.34 -8.07
C TYR A 46 -6.66 -31.22 -8.62
N ALA A 47 -7.59 -30.66 -9.41
CA ALA A 47 -8.65 -31.43 -10.05
C ALA A 47 -8.08 -32.49 -11.00
N ASN A 48 -7.09 -32.12 -11.82
CA ASN A 48 -6.42 -33.04 -12.74
C ASN A 48 -5.67 -34.15 -12.01
N ILE A 49 -4.96 -33.82 -10.92
CA ILE A 49 -4.28 -34.80 -10.07
C ILE A 49 -5.30 -35.79 -9.49
N HIS A 50 -6.42 -35.29 -8.97
CA HIS A 50 -7.47 -36.14 -8.40
C HIS A 50 -8.06 -37.10 -9.45
N GLN A 51 -8.39 -36.58 -10.64
CA GLN A 51 -8.92 -37.40 -11.74
C GLN A 51 -7.93 -38.51 -12.16
N LEU A 52 -6.63 -38.20 -12.26
CA LEU A 52 -5.61 -39.19 -12.60
C LEU A 52 -5.45 -40.27 -11.53
N VAL A 53 -5.52 -39.89 -10.25
CA VAL A 53 -5.49 -40.85 -9.14
C VAL A 53 -6.70 -41.78 -9.20
N VAL A 54 -7.91 -41.24 -9.41
CA VAL A 54 -9.13 -42.04 -9.56
C VAL A 54 -9.06 -42.99 -10.76
N ALA A 55 -8.42 -42.55 -11.85
CA ALA A 55 -8.17 -43.37 -13.04
C ALA A 55 -7.02 -44.39 -12.88
N GLY A 56 -6.38 -44.46 -11.71
CA GLY A 56 -5.25 -45.37 -11.44
C GLY A 56 -3.91 -44.95 -12.04
N ASN A 57 -3.82 -43.77 -12.66
CA ASN A 57 -2.59 -43.25 -13.28
C ASN A 57 -1.74 -42.47 -12.28
N VAL A 58 -1.18 -43.19 -11.31
CA VAL A 58 -0.41 -42.61 -10.19
C VAL A 58 0.86 -41.90 -10.66
N ALA A 59 1.60 -42.49 -11.61
CA ALA A 59 2.84 -41.91 -12.12
C ALA A 59 2.61 -40.52 -12.75
N ARG A 60 1.56 -40.36 -13.56
CA ARG A 60 1.23 -39.06 -14.15
C ARG A 60 0.73 -38.05 -13.10
N ALA A 61 0.00 -38.52 -12.09
CA ALA A 61 -0.39 -37.67 -10.97
C ALA A 61 0.82 -37.16 -10.18
N ASP A 62 1.84 -38.00 -9.96
CA ASP A 62 3.09 -37.61 -9.29
C ASP A 62 3.90 -36.59 -10.10
N ASP A 63 3.95 -36.74 -11.42
CA ASP A 63 4.55 -35.71 -12.28
C ASP A 63 3.87 -34.36 -12.11
N LEU A 64 2.53 -34.33 -12.03
CA LEU A 64 1.77 -33.11 -11.84
C LEU A 64 1.94 -32.51 -10.43
N ARG A 65 2.09 -33.35 -9.39
CA ARG A 65 2.34 -32.88 -8.01
C ARG A 65 3.59 -32.02 -7.91
N ARG A 66 4.59 -32.24 -8.77
CA ARG A 66 5.82 -31.42 -8.80
C ARG A 66 5.56 -29.94 -9.11
N PHE A 67 4.43 -29.61 -9.73
CA PHE A 67 4.06 -28.22 -10.03
C PHE A 67 3.31 -27.52 -8.89
N ILE A 68 2.82 -28.26 -7.87
CA ILE A 68 2.08 -27.68 -6.74
C ILE A 68 2.87 -26.55 -6.07
N PRO A 69 4.15 -26.75 -5.64
CA PRO A 69 4.89 -25.72 -4.93
C PRO A 69 5.06 -24.43 -5.74
N ALA A 70 5.26 -24.55 -7.06
CA ALA A 70 5.40 -23.40 -7.95
C ALA A 70 4.08 -22.60 -8.05
N THR A 71 2.95 -23.28 -8.16
CA THR A 71 1.64 -22.61 -8.21
C THR A 71 1.27 -21.94 -6.88
N GLU A 72 1.57 -22.58 -5.74
CA GLU A 72 1.38 -21.99 -4.41
C GLU A 72 2.29 -20.78 -4.20
N ALA A 73 3.57 -20.89 -4.57
CA ALA A 73 4.51 -19.78 -4.48
C ALA A 73 4.09 -18.59 -5.33
N THR A 74 3.47 -18.83 -6.49
CA THR A 74 2.94 -17.76 -7.36
C THR A 74 1.83 -16.99 -6.65
N VAL A 75 0.85 -17.67 -6.04
CA VAL A 75 -0.23 -17.03 -5.27
C VAL A 75 0.33 -16.22 -4.11
N VAL A 76 1.24 -16.81 -3.32
CA VAL A 76 1.89 -16.12 -2.19
C VAL A 76 2.64 -14.87 -2.65
N THR A 77 3.36 -14.95 -3.77
CA THR A 77 4.10 -13.81 -4.31
C THR A 77 3.16 -12.68 -4.73
N LEU A 78 2.03 -13.02 -5.37
CA LEU A 78 1.03 -12.03 -5.78
C LEU A 78 0.36 -11.37 -4.56
N ASP A 79 0.11 -12.13 -3.49
CA ASP A 79 -0.42 -11.59 -2.23
C ASP A 79 0.56 -10.59 -1.60
N LEU A 80 1.84 -10.95 -1.49
CA LEU A 80 2.88 -10.07 -0.96
C LEU A 80 3.06 -8.80 -1.79
N LEU A 81 3.00 -8.89 -3.12
CA LEU A 81 3.04 -7.73 -4.00
C LEU A 81 1.81 -6.84 -3.81
N GLY A 82 0.63 -7.44 -3.64
CA GLY A 82 -0.62 -6.73 -3.35
C GLY A 82 -0.57 -5.97 -2.03
N GLU A 83 -0.02 -6.59 -0.97
CA GLU A 83 0.20 -5.95 0.32
C GLU A 83 1.18 -4.79 0.22
N ALA A 84 2.35 -5.00 -0.37
CA ALA A 84 3.36 -3.97 -0.56
C ALA A 84 2.82 -2.75 -1.35
N LEU A 85 1.98 -2.99 -2.35
CA LEU A 85 1.33 -1.92 -3.11
C LEU A 85 0.29 -1.15 -2.29
N ARG A 86 -0.50 -1.84 -1.46
CA ARG A 86 -1.45 -1.19 -0.54
C ARG A 86 -0.72 -0.32 0.48
N ASP A 87 0.38 -0.81 1.05
CA ASP A 87 1.21 -0.04 1.97
C ASP A 87 1.78 1.21 1.30
N ARG A 88 2.23 1.08 0.04
CA ARG A 88 2.70 2.23 -0.75
C ARG A 88 1.59 3.25 -0.99
N ILE A 89 0.36 2.82 -1.29
CA ILE A 89 -0.80 3.71 -1.44
C ILE A 89 -1.09 4.45 -0.13
N VAL A 90 -1.07 3.76 1.01
CA VAL A 90 -1.27 4.37 2.34
C VAL A 90 -0.18 5.43 2.60
N ALA A 91 1.08 5.09 2.34
CA ALA A 91 2.20 6.03 2.49
C ALA A 91 2.03 7.27 1.61
N LEU A 92 1.67 7.10 0.33
CA LEU A 92 1.41 8.21 -0.59
C LEU A 92 0.27 9.11 -0.07
N ARG A 93 -0.85 8.51 0.35
CA ARG A 93 -1.99 9.26 0.91
C ARG A 93 -1.61 10.04 2.17
N SER A 94 -0.79 9.48 3.03
CA SER A 94 -0.31 10.15 4.25
C SER A 94 0.61 11.33 3.95
N ALA A 95 1.38 11.28 2.87
CA ALA A 95 2.25 12.38 2.44
C ALA A 95 1.47 13.53 1.79
N ILE A 96 0.31 13.24 1.18
CA ILE A 96 -0.56 14.24 0.54
C ILE A 96 -1.42 14.99 1.57
N LEU A 97 -1.78 14.35 2.68
CA LEU A 97 -2.48 14.98 3.80
C LEU A 97 -1.44 15.58 4.76
N PRO A 98 -1.05 16.86 4.67
CA PRO A 98 -0.29 17.46 5.75
C PRO A 98 -1.15 17.35 7.00
N VAL A 99 -0.60 16.74 8.06
CA VAL A 99 -1.10 16.94 9.42
C VAL A 99 -1.30 18.44 9.55
N LYS A 100 -2.56 18.87 9.76
CA LYS A 100 -2.86 20.21 10.26
C LYS A 100 -2.18 20.33 11.62
N THR A 101 -0.88 20.55 11.64
CA THR A 101 -0.26 21.30 12.71
C THR A 101 -0.80 22.71 12.48
N SER A 102 -1.88 23.01 13.18
CA SER A 102 -2.28 24.40 13.35
C SER A 102 -1.02 25.15 13.77
N PRO A 103 -0.59 26.19 13.03
CA PRO A 103 0.43 27.06 13.58
C PRO A 103 -0.15 27.54 14.92
N THR A 104 0.58 27.30 16.02
CA THR A 104 0.18 27.78 17.33
C THR A 104 -0.14 29.25 17.12
N PRO A 105 -1.39 29.67 17.30
CA PRO A 105 -1.77 30.99 16.84
C PRO A 105 -0.97 32.00 17.65
N ARG A 106 -0.49 33.07 17.01
CA ARG A 106 0.46 34.04 17.59
C ARG A 106 0.00 34.64 18.94
N TRP A 107 -1.30 34.57 19.25
CA TRP A 107 -1.87 34.92 20.56
C TRP A 107 -1.48 33.95 21.70
N ALA A 108 -1.13 32.70 21.40
CA ALA A 108 -0.69 31.71 22.38
C ALA A 108 0.74 31.95 22.90
N GLU A 109 1.55 32.73 22.18
CA GLU A 109 2.85 33.23 22.69
C GLU A 109 2.67 34.42 23.62
N SER A 110 1.62 35.23 23.43
CA SER A 110 1.31 36.39 24.28
C SER A 110 1.06 36.01 25.75
N TRP A 111 0.55 34.81 26.01
CA TRP A 111 0.28 34.32 27.37
C TRP A 111 1.52 33.73 28.06
N ARG A 112 2.58 33.42 27.30
CA ARG A 112 3.84 32.89 27.85
C ARG A 112 4.70 33.98 28.48
N SER A 113 4.57 35.22 28.00
CA SER A 113 5.25 36.41 28.52
C SER A 113 4.61 37.01 29.78
N LEU A 114 3.42 36.53 30.17
CA LEU A 114 2.63 37.06 31.29
C LEU A 114 2.64 36.17 32.54
N ARG A 115 3.49 35.11 32.61
CA ARG A 115 3.68 34.40 33.88
C ARG A 115 4.51 35.28 34.83
N PRO A 116 3.98 35.67 36.00
CA PRO A 116 4.80 36.34 36.99
C PRO A 116 5.81 35.35 37.57
N ASN A 117 7.07 35.79 37.65
CA ASN A 117 8.12 35.09 38.39
C ASN A 117 7.65 34.83 39.82
N ARG A 118 7.31 33.57 40.13
CA ARG A 118 7.29 33.12 41.53
C ARG A 118 8.74 33.00 41.98
N HIS A 119 9.32 34.11 42.41
CA HIS A 119 10.42 34.04 43.36
C HIS A 119 9.83 33.67 44.72
N THR A 120 10.07 32.42 45.09
CA THR A 120 10.15 31.96 46.47
C THR A 120 11.11 32.88 47.23
N SER A 121 10.60 33.61 48.22
CA SER A 121 11.43 34.22 49.26
C SER A 121 11.03 33.61 50.59
N SER A 122 11.87 32.70 51.04
CA SER A 122 12.01 32.32 52.45
C SER A 122 12.66 33.50 53.19
N TYR A 123 12.10 33.87 54.34
CA TYR A 123 12.75 34.27 55.62
C TYR A 123 11.78 35.09 56.45
#